data_AF-A0A4U5JX40-F1
#
_entry.id   AF-A0A4U5JX40-F1
#
_cell.length_a   1.000
_cell.length_b   1.000
_cell.length_c   1.000
_cell.angle_alpha   90.00
_cell.angle_beta   90.00
_cell.angle_gamma   90.00
#
_symmetry.space_group_name_H-M   'P 1'
#
loop_
_entity.id
_entity.type
_entity.pdbx_description
1 polymer ?
#
loop_
_entity_poly.entity_id
_entity_poly.type
_entity_poly.pdbx_seq_one_letter_code
_entity_poly.pdbx_strand_id
1 'polypeptide(L)'
;MSRRIRIWLVAIAVLVLLGLLALRWFAQPDRVASLLLSRAGDALGLEIAASGASEYRLLGTPMIAVRDVVAKQPGASAPLLRAKRIYLTLPWSTIRARGADLTVERIELDEPQLDVAALQRWLASRPPSETKIPILTDGLRIGRGRAFGEGWALEDLDLSLPSLHPDRRVRASASGAFALDGARLPFDLRIALTEPAANAGLGIAGRIAVESSGWKLPMSPVLSGRLHSGADGIGLDRMKLGANARYLAKDTDLPFVFGLAGPLRYREGGIAVAPLGAVVHGEGAVPNLNSHGRLSFGDGLSLRLSGKLAEWPQAWPALPAPVGASESPLPFVLDYAGKADFSDIAALDLQRDATKFAGRFRLPDIATWIDAGSNGSPLPPLDGRLSTPAMEVSGAHLEGVEIEIEDPAIAEPATR
;
A
#
# COMPACT_ATOMS: atom_id res chain seq x y z
N MET A 1 23.74 -67.85 -36.11
CA MET A 1 23.30 -66.78 -35.19
C MET A 1 21.85 -67.05 -34.81
N SER A 2 21.56 -67.41 -33.54
CA SER A 2 20.27 -67.95 -33.15
C SER A 2 19.15 -66.90 -33.28
N ARG A 3 17.96 -67.33 -33.70
CA ARG A 3 16.77 -66.47 -33.94
C ARG A 3 16.43 -65.59 -32.71
N ARG A 4 16.78 -66.05 -31.50
CA ARG A 4 16.62 -65.33 -30.23
C ARG A 4 17.55 -64.13 -30.07
N ILE A 5 18.80 -64.22 -30.55
CA ILE A 5 19.77 -63.12 -30.49
C ILE A 5 19.35 -61.98 -31.44
N ARG A 6 18.79 -62.30 -32.61
CA ARG A 6 18.25 -61.28 -33.53
C ARG A 6 17.04 -60.54 -32.96
N ILE A 7 16.14 -61.22 -32.25
CA ILE A 7 14.97 -60.58 -31.62
C ILE A 7 15.40 -59.65 -30.49
N TRP A 8 16.38 -60.05 -29.67
CA TRP A 8 16.93 -59.18 -28.61
C TRP A 8 17.66 -57.95 -29.17
N LEU A 9 18.42 -58.10 -30.25
CA LEU A 9 19.08 -56.96 -30.91
C LEU A 9 18.07 -55.98 -31.53
N VAL A 10 16.99 -56.48 -32.13
CA VAL A 10 15.91 -55.62 -32.65
C VAL A 10 15.17 -54.92 -31.52
N ALA A 11 14.88 -55.60 -30.41
CA ALA A 11 14.23 -54.99 -29.25
C ALA A 11 15.08 -53.88 -28.62
N ILE A 12 16.39 -54.09 -28.48
CA ILE A 12 17.33 -53.07 -28.00
C ILE A 12 17.41 -51.91 -28.98
N ALA A 13 17.50 -52.17 -30.29
CA ALA A 13 17.53 -51.13 -31.30
C ALA A 13 16.25 -50.28 -31.30
N VAL A 14 15.07 -50.89 -31.11
CA VAL A 14 13.79 -50.18 -30.99
C VAL A 14 13.73 -49.37 -29.69
N LEU A 15 14.21 -49.89 -28.56
CA LEU A 15 14.31 -49.15 -27.29
C LEU A 15 15.27 -47.96 -27.37
N VAL A 16 16.42 -48.13 -28.01
CA VAL A 16 17.38 -47.05 -28.27
C VAL A 16 16.79 -46.03 -29.23
N LEU A 17 16.09 -46.46 -30.27
CA LEU A 17 15.42 -45.57 -31.22
C LEU A 17 14.30 -44.77 -30.55
N LEU A 18 13.46 -45.42 -29.73
CA LEU A 18 12.44 -44.75 -28.92
C LEU A 18 13.07 -43.82 -27.88
N GLY A 19 14.20 -44.20 -27.28
CA GLY A 19 14.99 -43.35 -26.40
C GLY A 19 15.56 -42.12 -27.11
N LEU A 20 16.06 -42.28 -28.33
CA LEU A 20 16.58 -41.18 -29.17
C LEU A 20 15.47 -40.28 -29.71
N LEU A 21 14.30 -40.84 -30.05
CA LEU A 21 13.10 -40.09 -30.41
C LEU A 21 12.53 -39.33 -29.22
N ALA A 22 12.50 -39.95 -28.03
CA ALA A 22 12.15 -39.29 -26.78
C ALA A 22 13.17 -38.19 -26.44
N LEU A 23 14.48 -38.44 -26.57
CA LEU A 23 15.52 -37.43 -26.39
C LEU A 23 15.35 -36.27 -27.37
N ARG A 24 15.06 -36.55 -28.65
CA ARG A 24 14.79 -35.54 -29.68
C ARG A 24 13.49 -34.77 -29.40
N TRP A 25 12.50 -35.42 -28.80
CA TRP A 25 11.24 -34.81 -28.39
C TRP A 25 11.42 -33.91 -27.15
N PHE A 26 12.17 -34.38 -26.14
CA PHE A 26 12.58 -33.59 -24.98
C PHE A 26 13.53 -32.44 -25.37
N ALA A 27 14.33 -32.61 -26.43
CA ALA A 27 15.25 -31.58 -26.95
C ALA A 27 14.56 -30.39 -27.63
N GLN A 28 13.22 -30.38 -27.72
CA GLN A 28 12.46 -29.21 -28.15
C GLN A 28 11.95 -28.43 -26.94
N PRO A 29 12.71 -27.45 -26.43
CA PRO A 29 12.39 -26.71 -25.20
C PRO A 29 10.97 -26.12 -25.19
N ASP A 30 10.49 -25.64 -26.34
CA ASP A 30 9.18 -24.99 -26.45
C ASP A 30 8.01 -25.97 -26.26
N ARG A 31 8.18 -27.25 -26.63
CA ARG A 31 7.15 -28.29 -26.44
C ARG A 31 7.04 -28.75 -24.99
N VAL A 32 8.19 -28.89 -24.31
CA VAL A 32 8.21 -29.24 -22.89
C VAL A 32 7.67 -28.09 -22.05
N ALA A 33 8.07 -26.86 -22.37
CA ALA A 33 7.54 -25.66 -21.73
C ALA A 33 6.01 -25.55 -21.90
N SER A 34 5.48 -25.66 -23.12
CA SER A 34 4.03 -25.60 -23.35
C SER A 34 3.23 -26.71 -22.65
N LEU A 35 3.77 -27.93 -22.53
CA LEU A 35 3.12 -29.00 -21.77
C LEU A 35 3.12 -28.73 -20.25
N LEU A 36 4.21 -28.18 -19.72
CA LEU A 36 4.28 -27.81 -18.30
C LEU A 36 3.38 -26.62 -17.99
N LEU A 37 3.34 -25.62 -18.88
CA LEU A 37 2.48 -24.45 -18.75
C LEU A 37 0.99 -24.81 -18.88
N SER A 38 0.62 -25.74 -19.77
CA SER A 38 -0.76 -26.24 -19.83
C SER A 38 -1.17 -26.98 -18.56
N ARG A 39 -0.32 -27.87 -18.03
CA ARG A 39 -0.61 -28.53 -16.73
C ARG A 39 -0.71 -27.56 -15.56
N ALA A 40 0.19 -26.58 -15.51
CA ALA A 40 0.13 -25.51 -14.51
C ALA A 40 -1.15 -24.67 -14.69
N GLY A 41 -1.51 -24.39 -15.94
CA GLY A 41 -2.74 -23.72 -16.32
C GLY A 41 -3.98 -24.48 -15.84
N ASP A 42 -4.08 -25.78 -16.13
CA ASP A 42 -5.19 -26.64 -15.70
C ASP A 42 -5.35 -26.64 -14.18
N ALA A 43 -4.24 -26.75 -13.42
CA ALA A 43 -4.27 -26.71 -11.96
C ALA A 43 -4.72 -25.34 -11.41
N LEU A 44 -4.30 -24.26 -12.07
CA LEU A 44 -4.63 -22.88 -11.69
C LEU A 44 -5.94 -22.39 -12.29
N GLY A 45 -6.57 -23.14 -13.20
CA GLY A 45 -7.73 -22.67 -13.97
C GLY A 45 -7.39 -21.47 -14.86
N LEU A 46 -6.19 -21.46 -15.45
CA LEU A 46 -5.65 -20.38 -16.27
C LEU A 46 -5.19 -20.89 -17.64
N GLU A 47 -5.36 -20.07 -18.68
CA GLU A 47 -4.66 -20.23 -19.94
C GLU A 47 -3.29 -19.55 -19.81
N ILE A 48 -2.23 -20.37 -19.76
CA ILE A 48 -0.84 -19.89 -19.67
C ILE A 48 -0.14 -20.20 -20.98
N ALA A 49 0.30 -19.16 -21.67
CA ALA A 49 1.06 -19.24 -22.91
C ALA A 49 2.43 -18.57 -22.75
N ALA A 50 3.40 -19.03 -23.52
CA ALA A 50 4.71 -18.41 -23.67
C ALA A 50 5.08 -18.41 -25.16
N SER A 51 5.56 -17.28 -25.67
CA SER A 51 5.93 -17.14 -27.09
C SER A 51 7.44 -16.97 -27.32
N GLY A 52 8.21 -16.71 -26.26
CA GLY A 52 9.65 -16.52 -26.34
C GLY A 52 10.44 -17.82 -26.19
N ALA A 53 11.75 -17.75 -26.48
CA ALA A 53 12.66 -18.90 -26.33
C ALA A 53 12.62 -19.44 -24.90
N SER A 54 12.39 -20.75 -24.78
CA SER A 54 12.39 -21.44 -23.49
C SER A 54 13.74 -22.11 -23.25
N GLU A 55 14.24 -22.04 -22.02
CA GLU A 55 15.43 -22.76 -21.59
C GLU A 55 15.04 -23.75 -20.50
N TYR A 56 15.66 -24.93 -20.51
CA TYR A 56 15.48 -25.89 -19.44
C TYR A 56 16.80 -26.62 -19.14
N ARG A 57 16.97 -27.02 -17.89
CA ARG A 57 18.04 -27.91 -17.44
C ARG A 57 17.45 -28.97 -16.54
N LEU A 58 17.70 -30.25 -16.83
CA LEU A 58 17.18 -31.37 -16.04
C LEU A 58 18.29 -32.07 -15.22
N LEU A 59 19.54 -31.98 -15.64
CA LEU A 59 20.67 -32.56 -14.90
C LEU A 59 21.02 -31.69 -13.69
N GLY A 60 21.22 -32.32 -12.53
CA GLY A 60 21.43 -31.61 -11.27
C GLY A 60 20.10 -31.10 -10.71
N THR A 61 20.00 -29.79 -10.48
CA THR A 61 18.74 -29.15 -10.08
C THR A 61 17.91 -28.74 -11.30
N PRO A 62 16.69 -29.29 -11.46
CA PRO A 62 15.77 -28.89 -12.51
C PRO A 62 15.50 -27.39 -12.54
N MET A 63 15.61 -26.82 -13.73
CA MET A 63 15.37 -25.41 -13.99
C MET A 63 14.56 -25.24 -15.27
N ILE A 64 13.64 -24.28 -15.24
CA ILE A 64 12.90 -23.78 -16.39
C ILE A 64 12.96 -22.26 -16.43
N ALA A 65 13.26 -21.71 -17.60
CA ALA A 65 13.10 -20.29 -17.89
C ALA A 65 12.20 -20.15 -19.12
N VAL A 66 11.06 -19.48 -18.95
CA VAL A 66 10.11 -19.19 -20.02
C VAL A 66 10.04 -17.69 -20.25
N ARG A 67 9.91 -17.28 -21.51
CA ARG A 67 9.90 -15.88 -21.93
C ARG A 67 8.58 -15.51 -22.56
N ASP A 68 8.24 -14.23 -22.41
CA ASP A 68 7.01 -13.63 -22.95
C ASP A 68 5.77 -14.42 -22.50
N VAL A 69 5.67 -14.62 -21.19
CA VAL A 69 4.59 -15.36 -20.55
C VAL A 69 3.35 -14.48 -20.46
N VAL A 70 2.21 -15.04 -20.84
CA VAL A 70 0.90 -14.45 -20.65
C VAL A 70 0.02 -15.47 -19.93
N ALA A 71 -0.52 -15.09 -18.78
CA ALA A 71 -1.54 -15.86 -18.08
C ALA A 71 -2.86 -15.08 -18.09
N LYS A 72 -3.95 -15.75 -18.42
CA LYS A 72 -5.29 -15.18 -18.41
C LYS A 72 -6.31 -16.23 -17.99
N GLN A 73 -7.45 -15.78 -17.48
CA GLN A 73 -8.56 -16.69 -17.22
C GLN A 73 -9.14 -17.18 -18.56
N PRO A 74 -9.59 -18.45 -18.67
CA PRO A 74 -10.26 -18.93 -19.87
C PRO A 74 -11.44 -18.03 -20.27
N GLY A 75 -11.48 -17.61 -21.54
CA GLY A 75 -12.49 -16.70 -22.07
C GLY A 75 -12.32 -15.21 -21.70
N ALA A 76 -11.34 -14.83 -20.87
CA ALA A 76 -11.07 -13.44 -20.56
C ALA A 76 -10.30 -12.74 -21.70
N SER A 77 -10.68 -11.49 -21.98
CA SER A 77 -9.99 -10.62 -22.94
C SER A 77 -8.71 -10.00 -22.36
N ALA A 78 -8.75 -9.60 -21.08
CA ALA A 78 -7.61 -9.04 -20.37
C ALA A 78 -6.77 -10.13 -19.70
N PRO A 79 -5.44 -10.16 -19.90
CA PRO A 79 -4.56 -11.06 -19.16
C PRO A 79 -4.37 -10.58 -17.72
N LEU A 80 -4.30 -11.54 -16.79
CA LEU A 80 -4.06 -11.25 -15.38
C LEU A 80 -2.57 -10.98 -15.11
N LEU A 81 -1.69 -11.68 -15.82
CA LEU A 81 -0.24 -11.56 -15.67
C LEU A 81 0.42 -11.60 -17.04
N ARG A 82 1.34 -10.67 -17.27
CA ARG A 82 2.35 -10.77 -18.32
C ARG A 82 3.72 -10.78 -17.67
N ALA A 83 4.69 -11.49 -18.20
CA ALA A 83 6.07 -11.42 -17.72
C ALA A 83 7.04 -11.64 -18.88
N LYS A 84 8.12 -10.84 -18.91
CA LYS A 84 9.16 -10.99 -19.94
C LYS A 84 9.97 -12.27 -19.73
N ARG A 85 10.23 -12.62 -18.47
CA ARG A 85 10.85 -13.89 -18.10
C ARG A 85 10.28 -14.37 -16.78
N ILE A 86 9.98 -15.67 -16.71
CA ILE A 86 9.79 -16.38 -15.45
C ILE A 86 10.87 -17.44 -15.38
N TYR A 87 11.62 -17.43 -14.29
CA TYR A 87 12.65 -18.42 -13.97
C TYR A 87 12.24 -19.18 -12.72
N LEU A 88 12.31 -20.50 -12.79
CA LEU A 88 11.91 -21.37 -11.70
C LEU A 88 12.90 -22.54 -11.60
N THR A 89 13.41 -22.74 -10.38
CA THR A 89 14.26 -23.88 -10.05
C THR A 89 13.57 -24.75 -9.00
N LEU A 90 13.46 -26.05 -9.26
CA LEU A 90 12.74 -27.01 -8.43
C LEU A 90 13.58 -28.26 -8.19
N PRO A 91 13.73 -28.74 -6.95
CA PRO A 91 14.32 -30.05 -6.68
C PRO A 91 13.55 -31.21 -7.32
N TRP A 92 14.26 -32.27 -7.72
CA TRP A 92 13.63 -33.51 -8.21
C TRP A 92 12.72 -34.18 -7.17
N SER A 93 12.96 -33.98 -5.87
CA SER A 93 12.07 -34.44 -4.81
C SER A 93 10.69 -33.80 -4.93
N THR A 94 10.63 -32.47 -5.10
CA THR A 94 9.40 -31.69 -5.26
C THR A 94 8.59 -32.14 -6.48
N ILE A 95 9.26 -32.29 -7.63
CA ILE A 95 8.60 -32.73 -8.87
C ILE A 95 8.01 -34.14 -8.71
N ARG A 96 8.75 -35.05 -8.06
CA ARG A 96 8.28 -36.43 -7.81
C ARG A 96 7.19 -36.52 -6.76
N ALA A 97 7.16 -35.59 -5.80
CA ALA A 97 6.16 -35.53 -4.74
C ALA A 97 4.76 -35.09 -5.24
N ARG A 98 4.63 -34.62 -6.49
CA ARG A 98 3.36 -34.23 -7.13
C ARG A 98 2.50 -33.30 -6.25
N GLY A 99 3.13 -32.31 -5.62
CA GLY A 99 2.46 -31.31 -4.77
C GLY A 99 2.34 -31.69 -3.28
N ALA A 100 2.81 -32.87 -2.87
CA ALA A 100 2.92 -33.20 -1.44
C ALA A 100 4.08 -32.47 -0.74
N ASP A 101 5.12 -32.13 -1.50
CA ASP A 101 6.25 -31.28 -1.09
C ASP A 101 6.19 -29.98 -1.91
N LEU A 102 6.31 -28.84 -1.24
CA LEU A 102 6.28 -27.50 -1.83
C LEU A 102 7.61 -26.77 -1.62
N THR A 103 8.72 -27.50 -1.72
CA THR A 103 10.06 -26.94 -1.72
C THR A 103 10.43 -26.44 -3.11
N VAL A 104 10.67 -25.13 -3.23
CA VAL A 104 11.15 -24.46 -4.44
C VAL A 104 12.53 -23.87 -4.13
N GLU A 105 13.47 -24.02 -5.05
CA GLU A 105 14.81 -23.46 -4.84
C GLU A 105 14.79 -21.96 -5.08
N ARG A 106 14.38 -21.52 -6.28
CA ARG A 106 14.39 -20.11 -6.67
C ARG A 106 13.24 -19.76 -7.59
N ILE A 107 12.68 -18.56 -7.40
CA ILE A 107 11.69 -17.96 -8.30
C ILE A 107 12.20 -16.57 -8.73
N GLU A 108 12.20 -16.29 -10.02
CA GLU A 108 12.41 -14.94 -10.53
C GLU A 108 11.35 -14.53 -11.55
N LEU A 109 10.91 -13.28 -11.47
CA LEU A 109 10.04 -12.66 -12.46
C LEU A 109 10.70 -11.37 -12.94
N ASP A 110 10.95 -11.28 -14.24
CA ASP A 110 11.45 -10.06 -14.87
C ASP A 110 10.30 -9.33 -15.58
N GLU A 111 10.16 -8.04 -15.26
CA GLU A 111 9.13 -7.14 -15.79
C GLU A 111 7.71 -7.75 -15.73
N PRO A 112 7.29 -8.36 -14.60
CA PRO A 112 5.92 -8.83 -14.49
C PRO A 112 4.95 -7.65 -14.50
N GLN A 113 3.84 -7.78 -15.20
CA GLN A 113 2.73 -6.82 -15.22
C GLN A 113 1.48 -7.54 -14.73
N LEU A 114 0.93 -7.08 -13.61
CA LEU A 114 -0.20 -7.68 -12.93
C LEU A 114 -1.43 -6.77 -13.00
N ASP A 115 -2.53 -7.30 -13.52
CA ASP A 115 -3.85 -6.67 -13.42
C ASP A 115 -4.52 -7.15 -12.11
N VAL A 116 -4.65 -6.24 -11.14
CA VAL A 116 -5.15 -6.58 -9.81
C VAL A 116 -6.63 -6.94 -9.83
N ALA A 117 -7.44 -6.28 -10.67
CA ALA A 117 -8.85 -6.58 -10.81
C ALA A 117 -9.08 -7.95 -11.48
N ALA A 118 -8.23 -8.32 -12.45
CA ALA A 118 -8.23 -9.68 -13.02
C ALA A 118 -7.79 -10.73 -11.99
N LEU A 119 -6.75 -10.46 -11.19
CA LEU A 119 -6.30 -11.36 -10.12
C LEU A 119 -7.39 -11.59 -9.08
N GLN A 120 -8.07 -10.54 -8.63
CA GLN A 120 -9.15 -10.64 -7.63
C GLN A 120 -10.33 -11.46 -8.16
N ARG A 121 -10.76 -11.23 -9.40
CA ARG A 121 -11.81 -12.05 -10.06
C ARG A 121 -11.42 -13.52 -10.14
N TRP A 122 -10.17 -13.81 -10.49
CA TRP A 122 -9.66 -15.18 -10.51
C TRP A 122 -9.65 -15.80 -9.11
N LEU A 123 -9.12 -15.10 -8.10
CA LEU A 123 -9.11 -15.59 -6.71
C LEU A 123 -10.52 -15.88 -6.18
N ALA A 124 -11.50 -15.03 -6.50
CA ALA A 124 -12.90 -15.23 -6.12
C ALA A 124 -13.54 -16.49 -6.75
N SER A 125 -13.01 -16.95 -7.89
CA SER A 125 -13.46 -18.19 -8.54
C SER A 125 -12.85 -19.46 -7.96
N ARG A 126 -11.83 -19.35 -7.09
CA ARG A 126 -11.11 -20.51 -6.55
C ARG A 126 -11.93 -21.18 -5.44
N PRO A 127 -11.99 -22.53 -5.42
CA PRO A 127 -12.59 -23.23 -4.30
C PRO A 127 -11.80 -22.94 -3.01
N PRO A 128 -12.45 -22.92 -1.84
CA PRO A 128 -11.74 -22.83 -0.56
C PRO A 128 -10.72 -23.96 -0.46
N SER A 129 -9.46 -23.61 -0.24
CA SER A 129 -8.38 -24.58 -0.05
C SER A 129 -7.48 -24.14 1.10
N GLU A 130 -6.95 -25.12 1.83
CA GLU A 130 -5.92 -24.85 2.83
C GLU A 130 -4.64 -24.35 2.14
N THR A 131 -4.29 -23.08 2.40
CA THR A 131 -3.09 -22.47 1.82
C THR A 131 -1.85 -22.98 2.55
N LYS A 132 -1.08 -23.84 1.89
CA LYS A 132 0.23 -24.29 2.39
C LYS A 132 1.32 -23.30 2.00
N ILE A 133 2.13 -22.91 2.97
CA ILE A 133 3.27 -22.01 2.74
C ILE A 133 4.43 -22.84 2.17
N PRO A 134 4.97 -22.51 0.99
CA PRO A 134 6.09 -23.22 0.40
C PRO A 134 7.41 -22.91 1.12
N ILE A 135 8.39 -23.79 0.93
CA ILE A 135 9.78 -23.50 1.30
C ILE A 135 10.48 -22.90 0.09
N LEU A 136 11.06 -21.71 0.23
CA LEU A 136 11.93 -21.08 -0.77
C LEU A 136 13.36 -21.03 -0.20
N THR A 137 14.30 -21.80 -0.73
CA THR A 137 15.68 -21.86 -0.18
C THR A 137 16.54 -20.69 -0.66
N ASP A 138 16.47 -20.36 -1.94
CA ASP A 138 17.15 -19.22 -2.60
C ASP A 138 16.15 -18.10 -2.96
N GLY A 139 14.91 -18.23 -2.48
CA GLY A 139 13.98 -17.13 -2.38
C GLY A 139 13.23 -16.76 -3.66
N LEU A 140 12.69 -15.55 -3.63
CA LEU A 140 11.92 -14.92 -4.70
C LEU A 140 12.54 -13.57 -5.05
N ARG A 141 12.66 -13.30 -6.35
CA ARG A 141 13.02 -11.98 -6.88
C ARG A 141 12.01 -11.52 -7.92
N ILE A 142 11.60 -10.27 -7.81
CA ILE A 142 10.87 -9.55 -8.85
C ILE A 142 11.74 -8.37 -9.27
N GLY A 143 11.93 -8.21 -10.58
CA GLY A 143 12.65 -7.06 -11.13
C GLY A 143 11.75 -6.22 -12.05
N ARG A 144 11.73 -4.90 -11.85
CA ARG A 144 10.94 -3.95 -12.68
C ARG A 144 9.47 -4.35 -12.86
N GLY A 145 8.87 -4.89 -11.81
CA GLY A 145 7.47 -5.29 -11.80
C GLY A 145 6.53 -4.09 -11.88
N ARG A 146 5.32 -4.34 -12.38
CA ARG A 146 4.23 -3.37 -12.41
C ARG A 146 2.95 -4.03 -11.98
N ALA A 147 2.12 -3.31 -11.25
CA ALA A 147 0.75 -3.70 -10.97
C ALA A 147 -0.17 -2.51 -11.20
N PHE A 148 -1.40 -2.73 -11.61
CA PHE A 148 -2.35 -1.64 -11.82
C PHE A 148 -3.74 -2.05 -11.33
N GLY A 149 -4.46 -1.05 -10.82
CA GLY A 149 -5.85 -1.15 -10.38
C GLY A 149 -6.60 0.13 -10.73
N GLU A 150 -7.81 0.28 -10.20
CA GLU A 150 -8.58 1.50 -10.42
C GLU A 150 -7.96 2.69 -9.68
N GLY A 151 -7.57 3.73 -10.42
CA GLY A 151 -7.02 4.97 -9.88
C GLY A 151 -5.57 4.90 -9.37
N TRP A 152 -4.88 3.77 -9.56
CA TRP A 152 -3.49 3.63 -9.11
C TRP A 152 -2.68 2.64 -9.95
N ALA A 153 -1.37 2.88 -10.00
CA ALA A 153 -0.39 1.95 -10.55
C ALA A 153 0.81 1.80 -9.60
N LEU A 154 1.37 0.61 -9.53
CA LEU A 154 2.69 0.33 -8.96
C LEU A 154 3.67 0.18 -10.11
N GLU A 155 4.75 0.94 -10.06
CA GLU A 155 5.77 1.01 -11.10
C GLU A 155 7.14 0.62 -10.55
N ASP A 156 7.97 0.07 -11.44
CA ASP A 156 9.36 -0.28 -11.18
C ASP A 156 9.58 -1.05 -9.87
N LEU A 157 8.70 -2.02 -9.58
CA LEU A 157 8.80 -2.85 -8.39
C LEU A 157 10.02 -3.77 -8.48
N ASP A 158 10.97 -3.58 -7.57
CA ASP A 158 11.99 -4.56 -7.25
C ASP A 158 11.67 -5.18 -5.88
N LEU A 159 11.44 -6.49 -5.85
CA LEU A 159 11.19 -7.25 -4.62
C LEU A 159 12.28 -8.31 -4.46
N SER A 160 12.85 -8.42 -3.27
CA SER A 160 13.79 -9.47 -2.92
C SER A 160 13.38 -10.11 -1.61
N LEU A 161 13.12 -11.42 -1.65
CA LEU A 161 12.83 -12.28 -0.52
C LEU A 161 13.88 -13.39 -0.54
N PRO A 162 14.96 -13.33 0.27
CA PRO A 162 16.07 -14.27 0.16
C PRO A 162 15.71 -15.72 0.49
N SER A 163 14.76 -15.94 1.40
CA SER A 163 14.25 -17.27 1.73
C SER A 163 12.88 -17.19 2.40
N LEU A 164 12.12 -18.28 2.34
CA LEU A 164 10.83 -18.44 2.99
C LEU A 164 10.75 -19.84 3.60
N HIS A 165 10.37 -19.92 4.86
CA HIS A 165 10.06 -21.18 5.52
C HIS A 165 8.83 -20.98 6.42
N PRO A 166 7.95 -21.99 6.55
CA PRO A 166 6.73 -21.89 7.36
C PRO A 166 6.94 -21.41 8.80
N ASP A 167 8.03 -21.83 9.44
CA ASP A 167 8.27 -21.62 10.88
C ASP A 167 9.49 -20.71 11.15
N ARG A 168 9.89 -19.89 10.18
CA ARG A 168 11.05 -18.99 10.33
C ARG A 168 10.71 -17.55 10.03
N ARG A 169 11.50 -16.66 10.61
CA ARG A 169 11.45 -15.22 10.34
C ARG A 169 11.64 -14.95 8.86
N VAL A 170 10.78 -14.10 8.33
CA VAL A 170 10.84 -13.64 6.94
C VAL A 170 11.51 -12.28 6.92
N ARG A 171 12.40 -12.06 5.95
CA ARG A 171 12.93 -10.74 5.63
C ARG A 171 12.81 -10.51 4.14
N ALA A 172 12.29 -9.35 3.75
CA ALA A 172 12.22 -8.93 2.37
C ALA A 172 12.62 -7.47 2.23
N SER A 173 12.98 -7.07 1.03
CA SER A 173 13.12 -5.67 0.63
C SER A 173 12.29 -5.41 -0.61
N ALA A 174 11.65 -4.25 -0.67
CA ALA A 174 10.85 -3.81 -1.79
C ALA A 174 11.16 -2.35 -2.10
N SER A 175 11.38 -2.02 -3.36
CA SER A 175 11.46 -0.65 -3.85
C SER A 175 10.61 -0.47 -5.10
N GLY A 176 10.17 0.74 -5.36
CA GLY A 176 9.33 1.07 -6.53
C GLY A 176 8.65 2.41 -6.33
N ALA A 177 7.58 2.66 -7.08
CA ALA A 177 6.76 3.84 -6.87
C ALA A 177 5.29 3.54 -7.10
N PHE A 178 4.42 4.05 -6.22
CA PHE A 178 3.01 4.14 -6.53
C PHE A 178 2.74 5.42 -7.34
N ALA A 179 1.93 5.33 -8.37
CA ALA A 179 1.35 6.45 -9.07
C ALA A 179 -0.15 6.49 -8.73
N LEU A 180 -0.60 7.66 -8.27
CA LEU A 180 -1.99 7.99 -7.98
C LEU A 180 -2.35 9.22 -8.84
N ASP A 181 -3.64 9.53 -8.94
CA ASP A 181 -4.07 10.77 -9.59
C ASP A 181 -3.43 11.99 -8.91
N GLY A 182 -2.52 12.68 -9.61
CA GLY A 182 -1.85 13.89 -9.13
C GLY A 182 -0.68 13.69 -8.15
N ALA A 183 -0.26 12.45 -7.85
CA ALA A 183 0.86 12.19 -6.95
C ALA A 183 1.67 10.93 -7.31
N ARG A 184 2.98 10.98 -7.06
CA ARG A 184 3.89 9.84 -7.14
C ARG A 184 4.48 9.56 -5.75
N LEU A 185 4.50 8.29 -5.36
CA LEU A 185 4.97 7.84 -4.06
C LEU A 185 6.12 6.83 -4.23
N PRO A 186 7.36 7.28 -4.49
CA PRO A 186 8.52 6.38 -4.48
C PRO A 186 8.77 5.84 -3.08
N PHE A 187 9.18 4.56 -3.00
CA PHE A 187 9.48 3.88 -1.75
C PHE A 187 10.70 2.94 -1.86
N ASP A 188 11.33 2.72 -0.72
CA ASP A 188 12.40 1.74 -0.48
C ASP A 188 12.23 1.22 0.94
N LEU A 189 11.73 -0.01 1.05
CA LEU A 189 11.21 -0.61 2.28
C LEU A 189 11.92 -1.93 2.58
N ARG A 190 12.16 -2.16 3.87
CA ARG A 190 12.50 -3.46 4.44
C ARG A 190 11.32 -3.97 5.23
N ILE A 191 10.98 -5.23 4.99
CA ILE A 191 9.83 -5.91 5.59
C ILE A 191 10.36 -7.10 6.38
N ALA A 192 9.84 -7.29 7.58
CA ALA A 192 10.16 -8.43 8.42
C ALA A 192 8.88 -9.02 9.03
N LEU A 193 8.81 -10.35 9.04
CA LEU A 193 7.77 -11.10 9.75
C LEU A 193 8.43 -12.03 10.76
N THR A 194 7.80 -12.23 11.92
CA THR A 194 8.27 -13.23 12.88
C THR A 194 8.18 -14.65 12.33
N GLU A 195 7.15 -14.90 11.52
CA GLU A 195 6.87 -16.13 10.76
C GLU A 195 5.81 -15.81 9.68
N PRO A 196 5.67 -16.61 8.60
CA PRO A 196 4.64 -16.41 7.59
C PRO A 196 3.24 -16.90 8.03
N ALA A 197 2.81 -16.62 9.26
CA ALA A 197 1.53 -17.08 9.81
C ALA A 197 0.53 -15.94 10.08
N ALA A 198 -0.75 -16.28 10.20
CA ALA A 198 -1.75 -15.39 10.80
C ALA A 198 -1.34 -15.09 12.25
N ASN A 199 -1.43 -13.83 12.70
CA ASN A 199 -0.95 -13.33 14.00
C ASN A 199 0.56 -13.09 14.14
N ALA A 200 1.34 -13.30 13.08
CA ALA A 200 2.77 -13.01 13.10
C ALA A 200 3.04 -11.51 13.33
N GLY A 201 4.13 -11.20 14.03
CA GLY A 201 4.61 -9.83 14.15
C GLY A 201 5.13 -9.33 12.80
N LEU A 202 4.60 -8.20 12.32
CA LEU A 202 5.05 -7.49 11.13
C LEU A 202 5.87 -6.27 11.55
N GLY A 203 6.98 -6.04 10.86
CA GLY A 203 7.73 -4.78 10.87
C GLY A 203 8.01 -4.32 9.44
N ILE A 204 7.79 -3.03 9.17
CA ILE A 204 8.17 -2.38 7.92
C ILE A 204 8.94 -1.11 8.28
N ALA A 205 10.10 -0.90 7.66
CA ALA A 205 10.86 0.33 7.85
C ALA A 205 11.56 0.72 6.55
N GLY A 206 11.74 2.01 6.31
CA GLY A 206 12.43 2.45 5.11
C GLY A 206 12.21 3.92 4.81
N ARG A 207 12.15 4.25 3.52
CA ARG A 207 11.91 5.59 3.00
C ARG A 207 10.70 5.58 2.08
N ILE A 208 9.88 6.60 2.20
CA ILE A 208 8.78 6.91 1.29
C ILE A 208 8.86 8.40 1.02
N ALA A 209 8.50 8.87 -0.16
CA ALA A 209 8.19 10.27 -0.37
C ALA A 209 6.82 10.38 -1.03
N VAL A 210 6.05 11.41 -0.69
CA VAL A 210 4.92 11.82 -1.53
C VAL A 210 5.40 12.99 -2.39
N GLU A 211 5.27 12.87 -3.70
CA GLU A 211 5.67 13.89 -4.66
C GLU A 211 4.44 14.33 -5.45
N SER A 212 4.14 15.62 -5.43
CA SER A 212 3.03 16.21 -6.19
C SER A 212 3.46 17.54 -6.81
N SER A 213 2.57 18.21 -7.55
CA SER A 213 2.89 19.47 -8.23
C SER A 213 3.16 20.57 -7.21
N GLY A 214 4.44 20.89 -7.02
CA GLY A 214 4.89 22.02 -6.20
C GLY A 214 5.33 21.67 -4.77
N TRP A 215 5.17 20.42 -4.33
CA TRP A 215 5.60 20.01 -2.99
C TRP A 215 6.08 18.54 -2.94
N LYS A 216 6.91 18.25 -1.93
CA LYS A 216 7.39 16.91 -1.58
C LYS A 216 7.28 16.67 -0.09
N LEU A 217 6.97 15.44 0.29
CA LEU A 217 6.94 14.98 1.67
C LEU A 217 7.78 13.70 1.82
N PRO A 218 9.12 13.80 1.81
CA PRO A 218 9.98 12.69 2.20
C PRO A 218 9.74 12.29 3.67
N MET A 219 9.68 10.98 3.90
CA MET A 219 9.40 10.36 5.18
C MET A 219 10.30 9.13 5.39
N SER A 220 10.63 8.85 6.65
CA SER A 220 11.29 7.61 7.07
C SER A 220 10.39 6.84 8.04
N PRO A 221 9.40 6.08 7.53
CA PRO A 221 8.44 5.39 8.37
C PRO A 221 9.01 4.13 9.02
N VAL A 222 8.50 3.82 10.21
CA VAL A 222 8.60 2.55 10.90
C VAL A 222 7.19 2.13 11.31
N LEU A 223 6.70 1.06 10.68
CA LEU A 223 5.44 0.40 10.98
C LEU A 223 5.72 -0.90 11.74
N SER A 224 4.93 -1.16 12.78
CA SER A 224 4.91 -2.44 13.46
C SER A 224 3.49 -2.82 13.84
N GLY A 225 3.21 -4.11 13.93
CA GLY A 225 1.90 -4.65 14.34
C GLY A 225 1.90 -6.16 14.33
N ARG A 226 0.76 -6.77 14.62
CA ARG A 226 0.53 -8.21 14.45
C ARG A 226 -0.45 -8.43 13.32
N LEU A 227 -0.12 -9.30 12.37
CA LEU A 227 -1.01 -9.66 11.27
C LEU A 227 -2.34 -10.17 11.81
N HIS A 228 -3.44 -9.60 11.35
CA HIS A 228 -4.77 -10.06 11.70
C HIS A 228 -5.44 -10.71 10.49
N SER A 229 -6.12 -11.83 10.72
CA SER A 229 -6.97 -12.47 9.73
C SER A 229 -8.13 -13.14 10.46
N GLY A 230 -9.30 -12.51 10.43
CA GLY A 230 -10.48 -12.95 11.16
C GLY A 230 -11.79 -12.58 10.47
N ALA A 231 -12.90 -12.77 11.17
CA ALA A 231 -14.23 -12.48 10.64
C ALA A 231 -14.41 -11.00 10.28
N ASP A 232 -13.75 -10.09 11.01
CA ASP A 232 -13.70 -8.64 10.82
C ASP A 232 -12.70 -8.18 9.73
N GLY A 233 -12.14 -9.12 8.95
CA GLY A 233 -11.27 -8.86 7.81
C GLY A 233 -9.80 -9.19 8.09
N ILE A 234 -8.93 -8.69 7.21
CA ILE A 234 -7.47 -8.81 7.33
C ILE A 234 -6.90 -7.48 7.83
N GLY A 235 -5.75 -7.46 8.49
CA GLY A 235 -5.15 -6.19 8.89
C GLY A 235 -4.02 -6.30 9.88
N LEU A 236 -3.91 -5.31 10.78
CA LEU A 236 -2.89 -5.26 11.82
C LEU A 236 -3.51 -4.97 13.18
N ASP A 237 -3.26 -5.83 14.15
CA ASP A 237 -3.48 -5.56 15.56
C ASP A 237 -2.33 -4.75 16.14
N ARG A 238 -2.68 -3.82 17.04
CA ARG A 238 -1.73 -2.96 17.75
C ARG A 238 -0.74 -2.29 16.79
N MET A 239 -1.25 -1.84 15.64
CA MET A 239 -0.45 -1.11 14.67
C MET A 239 0.15 0.12 15.35
N LYS A 240 1.44 0.34 15.13
CA LYS A 240 2.15 1.58 15.43
C LYS A 240 2.93 1.98 14.19
N LEU A 241 2.61 3.14 13.64
CA LEU A 241 3.35 3.80 12.58
C LEU A 241 3.98 5.04 13.17
N GLY A 242 5.29 5.21 13.05
CA GLY A 242 5.98 6.46 13.36
C GLY A 242 6.84 6.88 12.18
N ALA A 243 6.94 8.16 11.89
CA ALA A 243 7.80 8.64 10.81
C ALA A 243 8.37 10.02 11.14
N ASN A 244 9.65 10.19 10.82
CA ASN A 244 10.23 11.52 10.60
C ASN A 244 9.83 11.97 9.20
N ALA A 245 9.25 13.14 9.09
CA ALA A 245 8.75 13.73 7.86
C ALA A 245 9.31 15.13 7.67
N ARG A 246 9.38 15.59 6.42
CA ARG A 246 9.79 16.95 6.09
C ARG A 246 8.94 17.43 4.93
N TYR A 247 8.09 18.42 5.16
CA TYR A 247 7.33 19.05 4.08
C TYR A 247 8.22 20.07 3.37
N LEU A 248 8.32 19.94 2.05
CA LEU A 248 9.16 20.77 1.20
C LEU A 248 8.30 21.38 0.09
N ALA A 249 8.17 22.70 0.05
CA ALA A 249 7.45 23.41 -1.02
C ALA A 249 8.00 24.83 -1.21
N LYS A 250 8.49 25.16 -2.41
CA LYS A 250 9.14 26.47 -2.69
C LYS A 250 10.19 26.81 -1.62
N ASP A 251 9.98 27.86 -0.82
CA ASP A 251 10.84 28.31 0.29
C ASP A 251 10.43 27.72 1.66
N THR A 252 9.41 26.87 1.69
CA THR A 252 8.91 26.23 2.91
C THR A 252 9.60 24.90 3.15
N ASP A 253 10.13 24.77 4.36
CA ASP A 253 10.79 23.57 4.85
C ASP A 253 10.39 23.31 6.30
N LEU A 254 9.52 22.31 6.49
CA LEU A 254 8.91 22.02 7.79
C LEU A 254 9.23 20.58 8.19
N PRO A 255 10.26 20.35 9.03
CA PRO A 255 10.49 19.05 9.64
C PRO A 255 9.48 18.78 10.75
N PHE A 256 8.98 17.56 10.82
CA PHE A 256 8.10 17.10 11.89
C PHE A 256 8.15 15.58 12.07
N VAL A 257 7.67 15.11 13.21
CA VAL A 257 7.48 13.70 13.50
C VAL A 257 6.00 13.46 13.69
N PHE A 258 5.47 12.41 13.07
CA PHE A 258 4.11 11.98 13.35
C PHE A 258 4.07 10.50 13.74
N GLY A 259 3.05 10.14 14.50
CA GLY A 259 2.79 8.77 14.91
C GLY A 259 1.31 8.45 14.86
N LEU A 260 0.96 7.27 14.32
CA LEU A 260 -0.38 6.71 14.32
C LEU A 260 -0.37 5.37 15.07
N ALA A 261 -1.41 5.10 15.85
CA ALA A 261 -1.58 3.83 16.53
C ALA A 261 -3.05 3.38 16.53
N GLY A 262 -3.29 2.09 16.41
CA GLY A 262 -4.66 1.53 16.40
C GLY A 262 -4.73 0.15 15.78
N PRO A 263 -5.89 -0.51 15.75
CA PRO A 263 -6.09 -1.66 14.89
C PRO A 263 -6.36 -1.20 13.46
N LEU A 264 -5.61 -1.71 12.49
CA LEU A 264 -5.88 -1.55 11.07
C LEU A 264 -6.74 -2.74 10.60
N ARG A 265 -7.80 -2.46 9.84
CA ARG A 265 -8.66 -3.46 9.21
C ARG A 265 -8.86 -3.14 7.74
N TYR A 266 -8.82 -4.17 6.91
CA TYR A 266 -9.19 -4.13 5.51
C TYR A 266 -10.33 -5.12 5.26
N ARG A 267 -11.42 -4.61 4.68
CA ARG A 267 -12.62 -5.38 4.35
C ARG A 267 -13.30 -4.75 3.14
N GLU A 268 -13.68 -5.58 2.17
CA GLU A 268 -14.48 -5.15 1.01
C GLU A 268 -13.90 -3.94 0.26
N GLY A 269 -12.56 -3.85 0.13
CA GLY A 269 -11.90 -2.73 -0.55
C GLY A 269 -11.63 -1.52 0.34
N GLY A 270 -12.23 -1.45 1.53
CA GLY A 270 -12.03 -0.37 2.49
C GLY A 270 -10.98 -0.69 3.55
N ILE A 271 -10.28 0.34 4.01
CA ILE A 271 -9.34 0.33 5.14
C ILE A 271 -9.93 1.16 6.28
N ALA A 272 -9.85 0.68 7.52
CA ALA A 272 -10.25 1.42 8.71
C ALA A 272 -9.23 1.30 9.85
N VAL A 273 -9.07 2.39 10.60
CA VAL A 273 -8.34 2.45 11.86
C VAL A 273 -9.27 3.03 12.92
N ALA A 274 -9.77 2.17 13.81
CA ALA A 274 -10.69 2.55 14.87
C ALA A 274 -10.55 1.61 16.08
N PRO A 275 -10.17 2.12 17.27
CA PRO A 275 -9.79 3.51 17.55
C PRO A 275 -8.43 3.88 16.91
N LEU A 276 -8.29 5.14 16.52
CA LEU A 276 -7.05 5.76 16.09
C LEU A 276 -6.48 6.63 17.22
N GLY A 277 -5.19 6.51 17.51
CA GLY A 277 -4.40 7.51 18.20
C GLY A 277 -3.45 8.16 17.21
N ALA A 278 -3.33 9.48 17.23
CA ALA A 278 -2.47 10.24 16.35
C ALA A 278 -1.72 11.32 17.12
N VAL A 279 -0.41 11.38 16.91
CA VAL A 279 0.47 12.40 17.48
C VAL A 279 1.25 13.10 16.37
N VAL A 280 1.47 14.38 16.54
CA VAL A 280 2.35 15.19 15.69
C VAL A 280 3.24 16.00 16.63
N HIS A 281 4.54 16.03 16.33
CA HIS A 281 5.50 16.88 17.01
C HIS A 281 6.30 17.63 15.97
N GLY A 282 6.42 18.94 16.13
CA GLY A 282 7.15 19.79 15.21
C GLY A 282 7.52 21.12 15.86
N GLU A 283 8.12 21.98 15.06
CA GLU A 283 8.54 23.32 15.47
C GLU A 283 8.00 24.38 14.50
N GLY A 284 7.99 25.63 14.94
CA GLY A 284 7.58 26.78 14.12
C GLY A 284 6.10 26.72 13.73
N ALA A 285 5.81 26.35 12.48
CA ALA A 285 4.46 26.29 11.94
C ALA A 285 3.77 24.94 12.17
N VAL A 286 4.51 23.89 12.55
CA VAL A 286 3.95 22.57 12.83
C VAL A 286 3.61 22.45 14.33
N PRO A 287 2.34 22.27 14.69
CA PRO A 287 1.94 22.16 16.09
C PRO A 287 2.31 20.82 16.73
N ASN A 288 2.45 20.84 18.04
CA ASN A 288 2.43 19.63 18.86
C ASN A 288 0.99 19.22 19.12
N LEU A 289 0.58 18.08 18.57
CA LEU A 289 -0.78 17.56 18.66
C LEU A 289 -0.78 16.16 19.26
N ASN A 290 -1.72 15.91 20.16
CA ASN A 290 -2.10 14.57 20.59
C ASN A 290 -3.62 14.44 20.44
N SER A 291 -4.03 13.42 19.69
CA SER A 291 -5.41 13.21 19.31
C SER A 291 -5.78 11.73 19.26
N HIS A 292 -7.06 11.47 19.40
CA HIS A 292 -7.66 10.17 19.21
C HIS A 292 -8.87 10.28 18.29
N GLY A 293 -9.32 9.17 17.71
CA GLY A 293 -10.33 9.27 16.68
C GLY A 293 -10.58 7.99 15.92
N ARG A 294 -10.91 8.17 14.65
CA ARG A 294 -11.10 7.10 13.67
C ARG A 294 -10.75 7.60 12.27
N LEU A 295 -10.23 6.71 11.46
CA LEU A 295 -9.95 6.92 10.05
C LEU A 295 -10.59 5.77 9.28
N SER A 296 -11.26 6.06 8.17
CA SER A 296 -11.68 5.06 7.19
C SER A 296 -11.48 5.58 5.78
N PHE A 297 -11.08 4.69 4.88
CA PHE A 297 -10.81 4.95 3.48
C PHE A 297 -11.42 3.81 2.65
N GLY A 298 -12.05 4.12 1.52
CA GLY A 298 -12.73 3.16 0.65
C GLY A 298 -13.41 3.94 -0.48
N ASP A 299 -14.74 3.88 -0.57
CA ASP A 299 -15.52 4.74 -1.47
C ASP A 299 -15.36 6.24 -1.18
N GLY A 300 -14.90 6.58 0.02
CA GLY A 300 -14.54 7.92 0.45
C GLY A 300 -13.57 7.88 1.63
N LEU A 301 -13.15 9.06 2.06
CA LEU A 301 -12.32 9.28 3.23
C LEU A 301 -13.17 9.86 4.35
N SER A 302 -13.14 9.22 5.52
CA SER A 302 -13.70 9.77 6.75
C SER A 302 -12.63 9.82 7.82
N LEU A 303 -12.42 11.00 8.40
CA LEU A 303 -11.48 11.27 9.47
C LEU A 303 -12.19 12.05 10.56
N ARG A 304 -12.22 11.49 11.77
CA ARG A 304 -12.65 12.22 12.96
C ARG A 304 -11.55 12.17 14.00
N LEU A 305 -11.05 13.33 14.40
CA LEU A 305 -10.04 13.49 15.42
C LEU A 305 -10.58 14.36 16.54
N SER A 306 -10.24 14.01 17.77
CA SER A 306 -10.46 14.84 18.94
C SER A 306 -9.17 14.85 19.74
N GLY A 307 -8.72 16.03 20.12
CA GLY A 307 -7.42 16.19 20.73
C GLY A 307 -7.27 17.51 21.44
N LYS A 308 -6.03 17.82 21.80
CA LYS A 308 -5.65 19.08 22.41
C LYS A 308 -4.42 19.61 21.71
N LEU A 309 -4.44 20.91 21.42
CA LEU A 309 -3.26 21.69 21.09
C LEU A 309 -2.74 22.31 22.40
N ALA A 310 -1.55 21.91 22.83
CA ALA A 310 -0.98 22.36 24.10
C ALA A 310 -0.60 23.85 24.05
N GLU A 311 0.04 24.27 22.94
CA GLU A 311 0.55 25.61 22.74
C GLU A 311 0.17 26.13 21.36
N TRP A 312 -0.12 27.43 21.28
CA TRP A 312 -0.33 28.08 19.99
C TRP A 312 1.02 28.20 19.25
N PRO A 313 1.13 27.71 17.99
CA PRO A 313 2.40 27.76 17.28
C PRO A 313 2.90 29.19 17.08
N GLN A 314 4.20 29.42 17.30
CA GLN A 314 4.79 30.76 17.22
C GLN A 314 4.73 31.36 15.81
N ALA A 315 4.74 30.53 14.78
CA ALA A 315 4.66 30.99 13.39
C ALA A 315 3.21 31.29 12.97
N TRP A 316 2.20 30.99 13.79
CA TRP A 316 0.82 31.31 13.50
C TRP A 316 0.49 32.75 13.93
N PRO A 317 -0.49 33.40 13.30
CA PRO A 317 -0.93 34.74 13.71
C PRO A 317 -1.29 34.79 15.20
N ALA A 318 -0.86 35.85 15.88
CA ALA A 318 -1.15 36.03 17.30
C ALA A 318 -2.67 36.13 17.52
N LEU A 319 -3.17 35.41 18.53
CA LEU A 319 -4.57 35.51 18.93
C LEU A 319 -4.80 36.80 19.74
N PRO A 320 -5.94 37.48 19.57
CA PRO A 320 -6.26 38.67 20.35
C PRO A 320 -6.38 38.37 21.85
N ALA A 321 -6.09 39.34 22.70
CA ALA A 321 -6.28 39.21 24.14
C ALA A 321 -7.79 39.15 24.47
N PRO A 322 -8.20 38.43 25.54
CA PRO A 322 -7.36 37.63 26.45
C PRO A 322 -7.02 36.22 25.92
N VAL A 323 -7.61 35.80 24.78
CA VAL A 323 -7.49 34.43 24.25
C VAL A 323 -6.05 34.03 23.97
N GLY A 324 -5.26 34.95 23.41
CA GLY A 324 -3.83 34.74 23.14
C GLY A 324 -2.94 34.75 24.37
N ALA A 325 -3.39 35.33 25.50
CA ALA A 325 -2.66 35.36 26.75
C ALA A 325 -2.92 34.11 27.63
N SER A 326 -3.95 33.32 27.30
CA SER A 326 -4.29 32.10 28.02
C SER A 326 -3.38 30.94 27.63
N GLU A 327 -2.79 30.29 28.64
CA GLU A 327 -1.98 29.06 28.51
C GLU A 327 -2.84 27.79 28.61
N SER A 328 -4.18 27.92 28.70
CA SER A 328 -5.09 26.78 28.71
C SER A 328 -4.94 25.98 27.40
N PRO A 329 -4.86 24.63 27.48
CA PRO A 329 -4.89 23.80 26.28
C PRO A 329 -6.10 24.13 25.42
N LEU A 330 -5.95 24.03 24.10
CA LEU A 330 -7.01 24.25 23.11
C LEU A 330 -7.53 22.89 22.63
N PRO A 331 -8.56 22.31 23.28
CA PRO A 331 -9.33 21.21 22.72
C PRO A 331 -9.79 21.50 21.29
N PHE A 332 -9.70 20.48 20.45
CA PHE A 332 -10.25 20.53 19.11
C PHE A 332 -11.02 19.26 18.77
N VAL A 333 -12.00 19.40 17.88
CA VAL A 333 -12.64 18.30 17.15
C VAL A 333 -12.55 18.63 15.67
N LEU A 334 -11.92 17.74 14.90
CA LEU A 334 -11.88 17.80 13.45
C LEU A 334 -12.73 16.66 12.90
N ASP A 335 -13.69 16.96 12.04
CA ASP A 335 -14.51 15.98 11.33
C ASP A 335 -14.43 16.24 9.82
N TYR A 336 -14.13 15.19 9.05
CA TYR A 336 -14.05 15.22 7.61
C TYR A 336 -14.69 13.96 7.05
N ALA A 337 -15.59 14.11 6.08
CA ALA A 337 -16.18 13.01 5.34
C ALA A 337 -16.37 13.44 3.89
N GLY A 338 -15.61 12.84 2.98
CA GLY A 338 -15.64 13.24 1.57
C GLY A 338 -14.59 12.52 0.71
N LYS A 339 -14.18 13.16 -0.39
CA LYS A 339 -13.19 12.64 -1.32
C LYS A 339 -11.81 12.46 -0.68
N ALA A 340 -11.00 11.56 -1.24
CA ALA A 340 -9.65 11.28 -0.76
C ALA A 340 -8.64 12.41 -0.99
N ASP A 341 -8.96 13.36 -1.86
CA ASP A 341 -8.16 14.54 -2.18
C ASP A 341 -8.35 15.70 -1.20
N PHE A 342 -9.15 15.51 -0.13
CA PHE A 342 -9.49 16.52 0.86
C PHE A 342 -10.24 17.74 0.33
N SER A 343 -10.83 17.65 -0.88
CA SER A 343 -11.53 18.77 -1.53
C SER A 343 -12.92 19.08 -0.97
N ASP A 344 -13.51 18.17 -0.20
CA ASP A 344 -14.81 18.38 0.43
C ASP A 344 -14.69 19.16 1.75
N ILE A 345 -15.82 19.42 2.40
CA ILE A 345 -15.88 20.27 3.58
C ILE A 345 -15.42 19.51 4.83
N ALA A 346 -14.49 20.10 5.57
CA ALA A 346 -14.14 19.74 6.93
C ALA A 346 -14.87 20.64 7.94
N ALA A 347 -15.18 20.11 9.11
CA ALA A 347 -15.69 20.84 10.27
C ALA A 347 -14.63 20.84 11.38
N LEU A 348 -14.44 21.99 12.02
CA LEU A 348 -13.49 22.19 13.10
C LEU A 348 -14.17 22.93 14.25
N ASP A 349 -14.23 22.28 15.41
CA ASP A 349 -14.59 22.90 16.67
C ASP A 349 -13.32 23.16 17.49
N LEU A 350 -13.19 24.35 18.05
CA LEU A 350 -12.13 24.73 18.97
C LEU A 350 -12.73 25.35 20.22
N GLN A 351 -12.11 25.09 21.37
CA GLN A 351 -12.49 25.75 22.62
C GLN A 351 -11.26 26.10 23.44
N ARG A 352 -11.15 27.35 23.89
CA ARG A 352 -10.20 27.78 24.92
C ARG A 352 -10.94 28.59 25.96
N ASP A 353 -10.91 28.11 27.20
CA ASP A 353 -11.67 28.69 28.30
C ASP A 353 -13.16 28.83 27.92
N ALA A 354 -13.71 30.04 27.97
CA ALA A 354 -15.06 30.37 27.54
C ALA A 354 -15.16 30.73 26.05
N THR A 355 -14.03 30.87 25.34
CA THR A 355 -14.01 31.16 23.90
C THR A 355 -14.27 29.88 23.11
N LYS A 356 -15.23 29.95 22.18
CA LYS A 356 -15.62 28.83 21.32
C LYS A 356 -15.59 29.25 19.86
N PHE A 357 -15.04 28.40 19.03
CA PHE A 357 -15.12 28.53 17.58
C PHE A 357 -15.68 27.25 17.00
N ALA A 358 -16.63 27.38 16.09
CA ALA A 358 -17.13 26.29 15.26
C ALA A 358 -17.10 26.78 13.81
N GLY A 359 -16.38 26.07 12.96
CA GLY A 359 -16.20 26.48 11.58
C GLY A 359 -16.13 25.31 10.60
N ARG A 360 -16.36 25.63 9.34
CA ARG A 360 -16.40 24.74 8.19
C ARG A 360 -15.55 25.33 7.09
N PHE A 361 -14.77 24.49 6.42
CA PHE A 361 -13.87 24.96 5.36
C PHE A 361 -13.53 23.84 4.39
N ARG A 362 -13.02 24.18 3.20
CA ARG A 362 -12.32 23.23 2.32
C ARG A 362 -10.83 23.40 2.51
N LEU A 363 -10.13 22.30 2.76
CA LEU A 363 -8.69 22.34 3.05
C LEU A 363 -7.86 22.97 1.89
N PRO A 364 -8.13 22.67 0.61
CA PRO A 364 -7.42 23.31 -0.50
C PRO A 364 -7.62 24.83 -0.58
N ASP A 365 -8.81 25.32 -0.24
CA ASP A 365 -9.14 26.75 -0.27
C ASP A 365 -8.37 27.48 0.84
N ILE A 366 -8.34 26.91 2.05
CA ILE A 366 -7.54 27.43 3.17
C ILE A 366 -6.05 27.44 2.83
N ALA A 367 -5.51 26.36 2.25
CA ALA A 367 -4.11 26.29 1.85
C ALA A 367 -3.76 27.35 0.80
N THR A 368 -4.62 27.54 -0.20
CA THR A 368 -4.45 28.57 -1.24
C THR A 368 -4.50 29.98 -0.63
N TRP A 369 -5.39 30.21 0.33
CA TRP A 369 -5.49 31.48 1.05
C TRP A 369 -4.22 31.80 1.86
N ILE A 370 -3.68 30.81 2.58
CA ILE A 370 -2.41 30.94 3.32
C ILE A 370 -1.26 31.27 2.36
N ASP A 371 -1.17 30.57 1.22
CA ASP A 371 -0.14 30.78 0.19
C ASP A 371 -0.22 32.17 -0.46
N ALA A 372 -1.42 32.76 -0.56
CA ALA A 372 -1.62 34.09 -1.11
C ALA A 372 -1.09 35.19 -0.17
N GLY A 373 -1.02 34.92 1.14
CA GLY A 373 -0.49 35.84 2.15
C GLY A 373 -1.12 37.23 2.06
N SER A 374 -0.29 38.28 2.11
CA SER A 374 -0.73 39.68 2.00
C SER A 374 -1.31 40.08 0.64
N ASN A 375 -1.18 39.24 -0.38
CA ASN A 375 -1.70 39.50 -1.72
C ASN A 375 -3.10 38.90 -1.93
N GLY A 376 -3.61 38.12 -0.97
CA GLY A 376 -4.92 37.48 -1.02
C GLY A 376 -6.02 38.25 -0.26
N SER A 377 -7.20 37.62 -0.16
CA SER A 377 -8.28 38.10 0.72
C SER A 377 -7.79 38.18 2.17
N PRO A 378 -8.15 39.23 2.95
CA PRO A 378 -7.82 39.29 4.37
C PRO A 378 -8.63 38.28 5.21
N LEU A 379 -9.78 37.84 4.71
CA LEU A 379 -10.64 36.87 5.38
C LEU A 379 -10.40 35.46 4.82
N PRO A 380 -10.27 34.44 5.69
CA PRO A 380 -10.14 33.06 5.25
C PRO A 380 -11.45 32.55 4.60
N PRO A 381 -11.36 31.67 3.58
CA PRO A 381 -12.53 31.06 2.95
C PRO A 381 -13.11 29.97 3.85
N LEU A 382 -13.86 30.40 4.86
CA LEU A 382 -14.53 29.52 5.82
C LEU A 382 -15.91 30.08 6.17
N ASP A 383 -16.78 29.19 6.61
CA ASP A 383 -18.07 29.51 7.21
C ASP A 383 -17.98 29.16 8.70
N GLY A 384 -18.34 30.05 9.62
CA GLY A 384 -18.20 29.74 11.04
C GLY A 384 -18.54 30.86 12.01
N ARG A 385 -18.59 30.47 13.28
CA ARG A 385 -18.96 31.34 14.40
C ARG A 385 -17.91 31.29 15.51
N LEU A 386 -17.49 32.45 15.98
CA LEU A 386 -16.65 32.64 17.16
C LEU A 386 -17.45 33.38 18.22
N SER A 387 -17.51 32.81 19.43
CA SER A 387 -18.11 33.42 20.62
C SER A 387 -17.03 33.57 21.70
N THR A 388 -16.85 34.79 22.20
CA THR A 388 -15.93 35.07 23.32
C THR A 388 -16.51 36.10 24.28
N PRO A 389 -16.36 35.91 25.61
CA PRO A 389 -16.84 36.90 26.58
C PRO A 389 -16.20 38.28 26.44
N ALA A 390 -14.94 38.34 26.02
CA ALA A 390 -14.23 39.58 25.81
C ALA A 390 -13.17 39.45 24.71
N MET A 391 -12.86 40.56 24.03
CA MET A 391 -11.80 40.63 23.03
C MET A 391 -11.20 42.03 22.97
N GLU A 392 -9.89 42.11 22.82
CA GLU A 392 -9.18 43.35 22.56
C GLU A 392 -8.72 43.41 21.10
N VAL A 393 -9.16 44.43 20.37
CA VAL A 393 -8.75 44.68 18.98
C VAL A 393 -8.33 46.13 18.85
N SER A 394 -7.08 46.35 18.44
CA SER A 394 -6.53 47.69 18.19
C SER A 394 -6.71 48.68 19.37
N GLY A 395 -6.67 48.17 20.61
CA GLY A 395 -6.83 48.97 21.83
C GLY A 395 -8.28 49.19 22.29
N ALA A 396 -9.29 48.70 21.54
CA ALA A 396 -10.67 48.67 21.99
C ALA A 396 -10.97 47.37 22.75
N HIS A 397 -11.58 47.48 23.93
CA HIS A 397 -12.08 46.35 24.71
C HIS A 397 -13.55 46.11 24.37
N LEU A 398 -13.87 44.90 23.90
CA LEU A 398 -15.20 44.49 23.50
C LEU A 398 -15.71 43.40 24.45
N GLU A 399 -16.98 43.46 24.84
CA GLU A 399 -17.64 42.46 25.70
C GLU A 399 -18.75 41.73 24.93
N GLY A 400 -18.93 40.43 25.21
CA GLY A 400 -19.98 39.60 24.61
C GLY A 400 -19.84 39.47 23.09
N VAL A 401 -18.61 39.26 22.62
CA VAL A 401 -18.28 39.28 21.19
C VAL A 401 -18.76 38.01 20.50
N GLU A 402 -19.53 38.22 19.44
CA GLU A 402 -19.95 37.21 18.48
C GLU A 402 -19.45 37.63 17.10
N ILE A 403 -18.66 36.77 16.45
CA ILE A 403 -18.19 36.96 15.09
C ILE A 403 -18.76 35.84 14.24
N GLU A 404 -19.42 36.20 13.15
CA GLU A 404 -19.94 35.29 12.14
C GLU A 404 -19.20 35.56 10.83
N ILE A 405 -18.71 34.49 10.21
CA ILE A 405 -18.02 34.51 8.93
C ILE A 405 -18.86 33.64 8.01
N GLU A 406 -19.41 34.23 6.95
CA GLU A 406 -20.27 33.54 6.01
C GLU A 406 -19.53 33.36 4.67
N ASP A 407 -19.38 32.12 4.24
CA ASP A 407 -18.95 31.80 2.87
C ASP A 407 -20.08 31.00 2.17
N PRO A 408 -20.79 31.60 1.20
CA PRO A 408 -21.92 30.96 0.54
C PRO A 408 -21.52 29.69 -0.25
N ALA A 409 -20.23 29.49 -0.54
CA ALA A 409 -19.75 28.26 -1.17
C ALA A 409 -19.58 27.10 -0.18
N ILE A 410 -19.61 27.36 1.13
CA ILE A 410 -19.30 26.41 2.22
C ILE A 410 -20.50 26.26 3.19
N ALA A 411 -21.44 27.22 3.16
CA ALA A 411 -22.67 27.22 3.96
C ALA A 411 -23.43 25.88 3.90
N GLU A 412 -24.10 25.53 5.01
CA GLU A 412 -25.00 24.37 5.03
C GLU A 412 -26.02 24.47 3.88
N PRO A 413 -26.35 23.36 3.19
CA PRO A 413 -27.56 23.35 2.39
C PRO A 413 -28.71 23.67 3.32
N ALA A 414 -29.39 24.80 3.08
CA ALA A 414 -30.52 25.25 3.89
C ALA A 414 -31.44 24.06 4.17
N THR A 415 -31.55 23.69 5.45
CA THR A 415 -32.51 22.69 5.91
C THR A 415 -33.88 23.18 5.49
N ARG A 416 -34.47 22.52 4.50
CA ARG A 416 -35.85 22.73 4.06
C ARG A 416 -36.80 21.85 4.86
#